data_AF-A0A1C0VXB7-F1
#
_entry.id   AF-A0A1C0VXB7-F1
#
_cell.length_a   1.000
_cell.length_b   1.000
_cell.length_c   1.000
_cell.angle_alpha   90.00
_cell.angle_beta   90.00
_cell.angle_gamma   90.00
#
_symmetry.space_group_name_H-M   'P 1'
#
loop_
_entity.id
_entity.type
_entity.pdbx_description
1 polymer ?
#
loop_
_entity_poly.entity_id
_entity_poly.type
_entity_poly.pdbx_seq_one_letter_code
_entity_poly.pdbx_strand_id
1 'polypeptide(L)'
;MSPYNHPTRYTNRNRQATPTPTQTHKAWFKSPIMLSVIFLGISVLGATLFVEFTTQHIIHFRADDNSDSAENYTAQRQQHCQASIQQYKPGDMAITIPFADHPVTTQKISIFNSLSLLGKCQDTKRDIKSKQRGTSLILLLKRIEMTVQKERARKNFNPVVATIAIQDDEPGPNQPNPNDIEQIKTLVHSITEDKGAIAFMVEDETLKNQLETDLATEGKVQICDLKDISNCVTWALETARKPASQ
;
A
#
# COMPACT_ATOMS: atom_id res chain seq x y z
N MET A 1 -44.83 91.73 29.70
CA MET A 1 -44.95 91.46 31.14
C MET A 1 -43.93 90.39 31.52
N SER A 2 -43.10 90.65 32.54
CA SER A 2 -42.44 89.63 33.38
C SER A 2 -43.50 89.01 34.32
N PRO A 3 -43.24 88.01 35.19
CA PRO A 3 -41.99 87.30 35.55
C PRO A 3 -42.03 85.82 35.08
N TYR A 4 -41.32 84.79 35.57
CA TYR A 4 -40.54 84.52 36.80
C TYR A 4 -39.34 83.58 36.55
N ASN A 5 -38.37 83.56 37.48
CA ASN A 5 -37.37 82.51 37.65
C ASN A 5 -37.72 81.62 38.85
N HIS A 6 -37.41 80.31 38.78
CA HIS A 6 -37.28 79.45 39.96
C HIS A 6 -36.09 78.48 39.78
N PRO A 7 -35.15 78.39 40.74
CA PRO A 7 -34.02 77.46 40.68
C PRO A 7 -34.35 76.13 41.36
N THR A 8 -34.21 75.01 40.64
CA THR A 8 -34.30 73.66 41.24
C THR A 8 -32.93 73.13 41.63
N ARG A 9 -32.83 72.73 42.92
CA ARG A 9 -31.64 72.13 43.54
C ARG A 9 -31.12 70.90 42.76
N TYR A 10 -29.83 70.89 42.45
CA TYR A 10 -29.11 69.64 42.21
C TYR A 10 -28.92 68.88 43.52
N THR A 11 -29.57 67.72 43.67
CA THR A 11 -29.24 66.76 44.73
C THR A 11 -28.14 65.83 44.23
N ASN A 12 -26.91 66.04 44.71
CA ASN A 12 -25.77 65.21 44.33
C ASN A 12 -25.87 63.82 44.98
N ARG A 13 -26.46 62.86 44.25
CA ARG A 13 -26.70 61.50 44.74
C ARG A 13 -25.44 60.65 44.52
N ASN A 14 -24.56 60.63 45.52
CA ASN A 14 -23.41 59.71 45.56
C ASN A 14 -23.87 58.27 45.29
N ARG A 15 -23.63 57.78 44.07
CA ARG A 15 -23.73 56.35 43.77
C ARG A 15 -22.50 55.69 44.37
N GLN A 16 -22.66 55.00 45.50
CA GLN A 16 -21.70 53.98 45.91
C GLN A 16 -21.59 52.98 44.76
N ALA A 17 -20.39 52.82 44.21
CA ALA A 17 -20.12 51.82 43.20
C ALA A 17 -20.20 50.44 43.85
N THR A 18 -21.19 49.64 43.46
CA THR A 18 -21.21 48.22 43.80
C THR A 18 -19.93 47.59 43.25
N PRO A 19 -19.10 46.91 44.05
CA PRO A 19 -17.92 46.24 43.53
C PRO A 19 -18.37 45.15 42.54
N THR A 20 -18.02 45.32 41.28
CA THR A 20 -18.21 44.29 40.26
C THR A 20 -17.51 43.01 40.73
N PRO A 21 -18.18 41.84 40.75
CA PRO A 21 -17.49 40.61 41.12
C PRO A 21 -16.40 40.36 40.08
N THR A 22 -15.15 40.50 40.48
CA THR A 22 -13.99 40.14 39.66
C THR A 22 -14.11 38.65 39.37
N GLN A 23 -14.63 38.30 38.19
CA GLN A 23 -14.59 36.93 37.71
C GLN A 23 -13.12 36.57 37.51
N THR A 24 -12.53 35.93 38.53
CA THR A 24 -11.19 35.38 38.44
C THR A 24 -11.23 34.35 37.34
N HIS A 25 -10.78 34.74 36.14
CA HIS A 25 -10.77 33.91 34.95
C HIS A 25 -9.81 32.75 35.23
N LYS A 26 -10.34 31.68 35.84
CA LYS A 26 -9.55 30.62 36.46
C LYS A 26 -8.76 29.97 35.34
N ALA A 27 -7.46 30.26 35.30
CA ALA A 27 -6.55 29.90 34.24
C ALA A 27 -6.71 28.41 33.92
N TRP A 28 -7.48 28.09 32.88
CA TRP A 28 -7.92 26.73 32.59
C TRP A 28 -6.72 25.84 32.22
N PHE A 29 -5.68 26.45 31.62
CA PHE A 29 -4.34 25.90 31.39
C PHE A 29 -3.55 25.55 32.66
N LYS A 30 -3.96 25.99 33.86
CA LYS A 30 -3.40 25.54 35.15
C LYS A 30 -4.13 24.32 35.73
N SER A 31 -5.20 23.85 35.10
CA SER A 31 -5.82 22.59 35.49
C SER A 31 -4.94 21.43 35.00
N PRO A 32 -4.48 20.51 35.88
CA PRO A 32 -3.69 19.36 35.45
C PRO A 32 -4.46 18.48 34.46
N ILE A 33 -5.80 18.45 34.56
CA ILE A 33 -6.67 17.73 33.62
C ILE A 33 -6.58 18.34 32.20
N MET A 34 -6.63 19.68 32.08
CA MET A 34 -6.52 20.34 30.77
C MET A 34 -5.12 20.18 30.17
N LEU A 35 -4.08 20.24 31.00
CA LEU A 35 -2.71 19.95 30.55
C LEU A 35 -2.60 18.52 30.04
N SER A 36 -3.11 17.52 30.78
CA SER A 36 -3.13 16.13 30.32
C SER A 36 -3.87 15.95 28.99
N VAL A 37 -5.02 16.62 28.79
CA VAL A 37 -5.77 16.57 27.51
C VAL A 37 -4.98 17.22 26.36
N ILE A 38 -4.31 18.35 26.60
CA ILE A 38 -3.45 19.00 25.60
C ILE A 38 -2.25 18.10 25.25
N PHE A 39 -1.57 17.53 26.25
CA PHE A 39 -0.46 16.60 26.03
C PHE A 39 -0.90 15.35 25.28
N LEU A 40 -2.07 14.77 25.61
CA LEU A 40 -2.65 13.65 24.86
C LEU A 40 -2.94 14.04 23.40
N GLY A 41 -3.58 15.18 23.16
CA GLY A 41 -3.87 15.67 21.81
C GLY A 41 -2.61 15.87 20.96
N ILE A 42 -1.59 16.53 21.53
CA ILE A 42 -0.29 16.72 20.86
C ILE A 42 0.42 15.38 20.63
N SER A 43 0.37 14.46 21.58
CA SER A 43 1.02 13.15 21.47
C SER A 43 0.35 12.28 20.40
N VAL A 44 -0.97 12.30 20.29
CA VAL A 44 -1.72 11.60 19.24
C VAL A 44 -1.39 12.18 17.87
N LEU A 45 -1.45 13.51 17.70
CA LEU A 45 -1.11 14.17 16.43
C LEU A 45 0.35 13.93 16.03
N GLY A 46 1.28 14.01 16.99
CA GLY A 46 2.70 13.72 16.78
C GLY A 46 2.95 12.27 16.39
N ALA A 47 2.28 11.31 17.03
CA ALA A 47 2.37 9.89 16.69
C ALA A 47 1.81 9.59 15.29
N THR A 48 0.67 10.16 14.91
CA THR A 48 0.10 9.95 13.57
C THR A 48 1.00 10.52 12.47
N LEU A 49 1.54 11.73 12.66
CA LEU A 49 2.47 12.33 11.71
C LEU A 49 3.80 11.54 11.65
N PHE A 50 4.30 11.06 12.78
CA PHE A 50 5.52 10.24 12.82
C PHE A 50 5.36 8.94 12.02
N VAL A 51 4.22 8.25 12.13
CA VAL A 51 3.92 7.04 11.32
C VAL A 51 3.85 7.38 9.83
N GLU A 52 3.22 8.49 9.46
CA GLU A 52 3.14 8.93 8.05
C GLU A 52 4.52 9.27 7.46
N PHE A 53 5.38 9.98 8.20
CA PHE A 53 6.74 10.30 7.78
C PHE A 53 7.73 9.12 7.80
N THR A 54 7.46 8.05 8.55
CA THR A 54 8.35 6.87 8.66
C THR A 54 7.91 5.68 7.81
N THR A 55 6.71 5.72 7.21
CA THR A 55 6.22 4.64 6.36
C THR A 55 6.91 4.65 5.01
N GLN A 56 7.76 3.65 4.76
CA GLN A 56 8.36 3.43 3.44
C GLN A 56 7.27 3.04 2.43
N HIS A 57 6.98 3.93 1.47
CA HIS A 57 6.09 3.65 0.35
C HIS A 57 6.72 2.65 -0.62
N ILE A 58 5.91 1.81 -1.28
CA ILE A 58 6.35 0.79 -2.24
C ILE A 58 5.72 0.94 -3.64
N ILE A 59 6.30 0.28 -4.64
CA ILE A 59 5.68 -0.03 -5.94
C ILE A 59 5.32 -1.52 -5.93
N HIS A 60 4.03 -1.83 -5.75
CA HIS A 60 3.53 -3.20 -5.76
C HIS A 60 3.04 -3.63 -7.14
N PHE A 61 3.57 -4.74 -7.63
CA PHE A 61 3.14 -5.45 -8.81
C PHE A 61 2.35 -6.69 -8.39
N ARG A 62 1.02 -6.65 -8.56
CA ARG A 62 0.17 -7.83 -8.36
C ARG A 62 -0.02 -8.53 -9.70
N ALA A 63 0.48 -9.75 -9.84
CA ALA A 63 0.32 -10.56 -11.04
C ALA A 63 -0.55 -11.80 -10.76
N ASP A 64 -1.57 -11.97 -11.58
CA ASP A 64 -2.60 -13.00 -11.46
C ASP A 64 -2.64 -13.81 -12.77
N ASP A 65 -2.44 -15.12 -12.69
CA ASP A 65 -2.59 -16.02 -13.85
C ASP A 65 -4.05 -16.02 -14.35
N ASN A 66 -4.22 -15.74 -15.63
CA ASN A 66 -5.49 -15.67 -16.36
C ASN A 66 -5.48 -16.60 -17.60
N SER A 67 -4.59 -17.58 -17.65
CA SER A 67 -4.59 -18.67 -18.62
C SER A 67 -5.89 -19.48 -18.58
N ASP A 68 -6.01 -20.48 -19.47
CA ASP A 68 -7.17 -21.39 -19.48
C ASP A 68 -7.07 -22.47 -18.39
N SER A 69 -5.88 -22.90 -18.00
CA SER A 69 -5.66 -23.77 -16.83
C SER A 69 -6.04 -23.07 -15.52
N ALA A 70 -5.86 -21.75 -15.43
CA ALA A 70 -6.26 -20.91 -14.29
C ALA A 70 -7.77 -20.58 -14.18
N GLU A 71 -8.66 -21.21 -14.98
CA GLU A 71 -10.10 -20.86 -14.98
C GLU A 71 -10.77 -21.02 -13.60
N ASN A 72 -10.44 -22.07 -12.85
CA ASN A 72 -11.02 -22.34 -11.53
C ASN A 72 -10.44 -21.46 -10.42
N TYR A 73 -9.41 -20.65 -10.70
CA TYR A 73 -8.59 -19.95 -9.72
C TYR A 73 -9.17 -18.61 -9.22
N THR A 74 -10.50 -18.56 -9.13
CA THR A 74 -11.27 -17.35 -8.83
C THR A 74 -11.16 -16.94 -7.36
N ALA A 75 -11.18 -17.91 -6.43
CA ALA A 75 -11.09 -17.63 -4.99
C ALA A 75 -9.69 -17.10 -4.61
N GLN A 76 -8.65 -17.67 -5.19
CA GLN A 76 -7.25 -17.31 -4.95
C GLN A 76 -6.91 -15.93 -5.51
N ARG A 77 -7.35 -15.59 -6.73
CA ARG A 77 -7.21 -14.22 -7.28
C ARG A 77 -7.94 -13.18 -6.42
N GLN A 78 -9.11 -13.53 -5.87
CA GLN A 78 -9.80 -12.68 -4.88
C GLN A 78 -8.99 -12.54 -3.58
N GLN A 79 -8.49 -13.64 -3.01
CA GLN A 79 -7.67 -13.63 -1.79
C GLN A 79 -6.38 -12.82 -1.98
N HIS A 80 -5.71 -12.98 -3.12
CA HIS A 80 -4.50 -12.25 -3.50
C HIS A 80 -4.76 -10.75 -3.59
N CYS A 81 -5.87 -10.36 -4.21
CA CYS A 81 -6.34 -8.97 -4.21
C CYS A 81 -6.62 -8.45 -2.79
N GLN A 82 -7.34 -9.21 -1.96
CA GLN A 82 -7.73 -8.80 -0.61
C GLN A 82 -6.52 -8.65 0.33
N ALA A 83 -5.62 -9.63 0.35
CA ALA A 83 -4.38 -9.59 1.13
C ALA A 83 -3.51 -8.39 0.75
N SER A 84 -3.37 -8.12 -0.56
CA SER A 84 -2.62 -6.95 -1.06
C SER A 84 -3.20 -5.64 -0.52
N ILE A 85 -4.53 -5.49 -0.59
CA ILE A 85 -5.22 -4.27 -0.16
C ILE A 85 -5.15 -4.07 1.36
N GLN A 86 -5.29 -5.13 2.14
CA GLN A 86 -5.15 -5.07 3.60
C GLN A 86 -3.75 -4.56 4.02
N GLN A 87 -2.72 -4.86 3.22
CA GLN A 87 -1.36 -4.45 3.49
C GLN A 87 -0.96 -3.07 2.93
N TYR A 88 -1.71 -2.47 2.00
CA TYR A 88 -1.37 -1.15 1.44
C TYR A 88 -1.44 -0.02 2.48
N LYS A 89 -0.54 0.96 2.32
CA LYS A 89 -0.49 2.22 3.06
C LYS A 89 -0.73 3.40 2.10
N PRO A 90 -1.16 4.57 2.61
CA PRO A 90 -1.17 5.79 1.79
C PRO A 90 0.20 6.06 1.17
N GLY A 91 0.23 6.54 -0.07
CA GLY A 91 1.44 6.81 -0.84
C GLY A 91 2.03 5.59 -1.58
N ASP A 92 1.57 4.37 -1.30
CA ASP A 92 1.92 3.20 -2.11
C ASP A 92 1.39 3.33 -3.54
N MET A 93 2.01 2.59 -4.46
CA MET A 93 1.56 2.45 -5.84
C MET A 93 1.26 0.98 -6.14
N ALA A 94 0.06 0.67 -6.62
CA ALA A 94 -0.29 -0.68 -7.06
C ALA A 94 -0.45 -0.75 -8.58
N ILE A 95 0.17 -1.76 -9.18
CA ILE A 95 0.17 -2.07 -10.60
C ILE A 95 -0.34 -3.49 -10.75
N THR A 96 -1.46 -3.67 -11.46
CA THR A 96 -2.01 -5.01 -11.74
C THR A 96 -1.54 -5.47 -13.11
N ILE A 97 -0.97 -6.69 -13.16
CA ILE A 97 -0.50 -7.34 -14.38
C ILE A 97 -1.09 -8.76 -14.46
N PRO A 98 -2.34 -8.92 -14.91
CA PRO A 98 -2.79 -10.22 -15.38
C PRO A 98 -1.85 -10.75 -16.48
N PHE A 99 -1.59 -12.05 -16.47
CA PHE A 99 -0.75 -12.71 -17.45
C PHE A 99 -1.31 -14.08 -17.85
N ALA A 100 -0.95 -14.50 -19.05
CA ALA A 100 -1.24 -15.80 -19.65
C ALA A 100 -0.17 -15.97 -20.75
N ASP A 101 -0.58 -16.03 -22.02
CA ASP A 101 0.33 -16.04 -23.17
C ASP A 101 1.16 -14.75 -23.32
N HIS A 102 0.69 -13.66 -22.71
CA HIS A 102 1.42 -12.40 -22.55
C HIS A 102 0.96 -11.66 -21.28
N PRO A 103 1.84 -10.89 -20.61
CA PRO A 103 1.47 -10.03 -19.50
C PRO A 103 0.90 -8.69 -19.99
N VAL A 104 -0.20 -8.22 -19.38
CA VAL A 104 -0.83 -6.93 -19.71
C VAL A 104 -1.00 -6.09 -18.45
N THR A 105 -0.49 -4.85 -18.46
CA THR A 105 -0.75 -3.92 -17.36
C THR A 105 -2.15 -3.33 -17.49
N THR A 106 -3.11 -3.81 -16.68
CA THR A 106 -4.51 -3.35 -16.74
C THR A 106 -4.82 -2.20 -15.79
N GLN A 107 -4.07 -2.07 -14.70
CA GLN A 107 -4.28 -1.01 -13.72
C GLN A 107 -2.95 -0.47 -13.18
N LYS A 108 -2.90 0.86 -12.98
CA LYS A 108 -1.88 1.55 -12.19
C LYS A 108 -2.59 2.59 -11.32
N ILE A 109 -2.51 2.45 -10.00
CA ILE A 109 -3.17 3.34 -9.03
C ILE A 109 -2.20 3.81 -7.95
N SER A 110 -2.39 5.05 -7.50
CA SER A 110 -1.81 5.57 -6.27
C SER A 110 -2.78 5.26 -5.12
N ILE A 111 -2.28 4.73 -4.02
CA ILE A 111 -3.09 4.39 -2.85
C ILE A 111 -3.24 5.64 -1.97
N PHE A 112 -4.48 6.12 -1.85
CA PHE A 112 -4.84 7.15 -0.85
C PHE A 112 -5.54 6.53 0.37
N ASN A 113 -6.36 5.50 0.15
CA ASN A 113 -7.05 4.74 1.19
C ASN A 113 -7.31 3.31 0.67
N SER A 114 -6.80 2.30 1.38
CA SER A 114 -6.98 0.89 1.02
C SER A 114 -8.45 0.43 1.03
N LEU A 115 -9.28 0.94 1.94
CA LEU A 115 -10.70 0.57 2.03
C LEU A 115 -11.48 0.89 0.75
N SER A 116 -11.08 1.95 0.03
CA SER A 116 -11.70 2.33 -1.25
C SER A 116 -11.50 1.31 -2.38
N LEU A 117 -10.61 0.34 -2.18
CA LEU A 117 -10.22 -0.65 -3.18
C LEU A 117 -10.84 -2.03 -2.92
N LEU A 118 -11.38 -2.30 -1.72
CA LEU A 118 -11.91 -3.62 -1.35
C LEU A 118 -13.00 -4.12 -2.31
N GLY A 119 -13.86 -3.23 -2.80
CA GLY A 119 -14.88 -3.56 -3.80
C GLY A 119 -14.32 -4.05 -5.13
N LYS A 120 -13.06 -3.69 -5.48
CA LYS A 120 -12.41 -4.15 -6.72
C LYS A 120 -12.05 -5.64 -6.68
N CYS A 121 -11.91 -6.25 -5.51
CA CYS A 121 -11.60 -7.69 -5.41
C CYS A 121 -12.80 -8.59 -5.69
N GLN A 122 -14.01 -8.03 -5.83
CA GLN A 122 -15.20 -8.79 -6.24
C GLN A 122 -15.26 -8.99 -7.76
N ASP A 123 -14.51 -8.22 -8.56
CA ASP A 123 -14.38 -8.48 -9.99
C ASP A 123 -13.22 -9.46 -10.23
N THR A 124 -13.58 -10.74 -10.30
CA THR A 124 -12.65 -11.86 -10.52
C THR A 124 -12.63 -12.35 -11.97
N LYS A 125 -13.21 -11.57 -12.90
CA LYS A 125 -13.16 -11.88 -14.32
C LYS A 125 -11.72 -11.96 -14.80
N ARG A 126 -11.45 -12.84 -15.77
CA ARG A 126 -10.17 -12.85 -16.48
C ARG A 126 -10.10 -11.56 -17.32
N ASP A 127 -9.34 -10.58 -16.82
CA ASP A 127 -9.09 -9.25 -17.40
C ASP A 127 -8.60 -9.31 -18.86
N ILE A 128 -7.92 -10.41 -19.20
CA ILE A 128 -7.43 -10.72 -20.54
C ILE A 128 -8.02 -12.05 -21.00
N LYS A 129 -8.25 -12.16 -22.31
CA LYS A 129 -8.43 -13.46 -22.98
C LYS A 129 -7.13 -13.82 -23.65
N SER A 130 -6.57 -14.98 -23.31
CA SER A 130 -5.39 -15.52 -23.96
C SER A 130 -5.63 -15.64 -25.46
N LYS A 131 -4.66 -15.24 -26.30
CA LYS A 131 -4.76 -15.35 -27.77
C LYS A 131 -4.11 -16.62 -28.30
N GLN A 132 -3.15 -17.14 -27.56
CA GLN A 132 -2.48 -18.41 -27.73
C GLN A 132 -2.61 -19.20 -26.43
N ARG A 133 -2.31 -20.50 -26.46
CA ARG A 133 -2.20 -21.28 -25.22
C ARG A 133 -0.91 -20.93 -24.48
N GLY A 134 -0.98 -21.07 -23.17
CA GLY A 134 0.17 -21.13 -22.30
C GLY A 134 0.36 -19.94 -21.36
N THR A 135 1.30 -20.11 -20.45
CA THR A 135 1.72 -19.17 -19.41
C THR A 135 3.23 -18.97 -19.55
N SER A 136 3.72 -17.73 -19.35
CA SER A 136 5.17 -17.48 -19.38
C SER A 136 5.62 -16.55 -18.26
N LEU A 137 6.21 -17.15 -17.23
CA LEU A 137 6.85 -16.44 -16.12
C LEU A 137 7.94 -15.46 -16.60
N ILE A 138 8.77 -15.87 -17.55
CA ILE A 138 9.86 -15.03 -18.10
C ILE A 138 9.32 -13.74 -18.74
N LEU A 139 8.21 -13.82 -19.51
CA LEU A 139 7.61 -12.64 -20.12
C LEU A 139 7.03 -11.70 -19.05
N LEU A 140 6.39 -12.26 -18.02
CA LEU A 140 5.90 -11.49 -16.87
C LEU A 140 7.04 -10.76 -16.14
N LEU A 141 8.13 -11.46 -15.80
CA LEU A 141 9.28 -10.88 -15.10
C LEU A 141 9.92 -9.75 -15.94
N LYS A 142 10.15 -9.96 -17.24
CA LYS A 142 10.58 -8.89 -18.17
C LYS A 142 9.63 -7.70 -18.17
N ARG A 143 8.31 -7.93 -18.12
CA ARG A 143 7.33 -6.85 -18.07
C ARG A 143 7.38 -6.06 -16.75
N ILE A 144 7.64 -6.73 -15.63
CA ILE A 144 7.84 -6.09 -14.32
C ILE A 144 9.12 -5.25 -14.37
N GLU A 145 10.26 -5.83 -14.75
CA GLU A 145 11.57 -5.17 -14.90
C GLU A 145 11.47 -3.90 -15.78
N MET A 146 10.93 -4.01 -16.99
CA MET A 146 10.71 -2.85 -17.89
C MET A 146 9.85 -1.75 -17.24
N THR A 147 8.90 -2.13 -16.38
CA THR A 147 8.04 -1.17 -15.68
C THR A 147 8.77 -0.54 -14.49
N VAL A 148 9.60 -1.30 -13.76
CA VAL A 148 10.51 -0.77 -12.73
C VAL A 148 11.46 0.26 -13.33
N GLN A 149 12.17 -0.08 -14.41
CA GLN A 149 13.07 0.82 -15.13
C GLN A 149 12.35 2.12 -15.56
N LYS A 150 11.11 2.01 -16.05
CA LYS A 150 10.28 3.16 -16.43
C LYS A 150 9.90 4.07 -15.24
N GLU A 151 9.67 3.50 -14.06
CA GLU A 151 9.38 4.28 -12.85
C GLU A 151 10.66 4.89 -12.25
N ARG A 152 11.79 4.18 -12.29
CA ARG A 152 13.11 4.71 -11.92
C ARG A 152 13.52 5.88 -12.82
N ALA A 153 13.29 5.80 -14.13
CA ALA A 153 13.47 6.91 -15.07
C ALA A 153 12.57 8.14 -14.77
N ARG A 154 11.44 7.92 -14.08
CA ARG A 154 10.53 8.98 -13.58
C ARG A 154 10.90 9.49 -12.18
N LYS A 155 12.08 9.10 -11.66
CA LYS A 155 12.57 9.40 -10.31
C LYS A 155 11.71 8.82 -9.18
N ASN A 156 10.94 7.77 -9.46
CA ASN A 156 10.25 6.99 -8.43
C ASN A 156 11.17 5.86 -7.96
N PHE A 157 11.84 6.08 -6.82
CA PHE A 157 12.81 5.18 -6.21
C PHE A 157 12.24 4.36 -5.04
N ASN A 158 10.91 4.26 -4.95
CA ASN A 158 10.26 3.41 -3.93
C ASN A 158 10.66 1.93 -4.13
N PRO A 159 10.91 1.16 -3.06
CA PRO A 159 11.13 -0.28 -3.11
C PRO A 159 10.05 -1.01 -3.92
N VAL A 160 10.46 -2.06 -4.63
CA VAL A 160 9.60 -2.83 -5.52
C VAL A 160 9.11 -4.09 -4.81
N VAL A 161 7.84 -4.43 -4.96
CA VAL A 161 7.30 -5.72 -4.51
C VAL A 161 6.60 -6.35 -5.70
N ALA A 162 6.87 -7.62 -6.00
CA ALA A 162 6.05 -8.41 -6.91
C ALA A 162 5.41 -9.58 -6.17
N THR A 163 4.09 -9.71 -6.24
CA THR A 163 3.37 -10.91 -5.76
C THR A 163 2.74 -11.56 -6.98
N ILE A 164 3.16 -12.80 -7.26
CA ILE A 164 2.87 -13.50 -8.51
C ILE A 164 2.18 -14.82 -8.17
N ALA A 165 0.90 -14.94 -8.51
CA ALA A 165 0.14 -16.18 -8.38
C ALA A 165 0.18 -16.94 -9.71
N ILE A 166 0.72 -18.18 -9.71
CA ILE A 166 0.91 -19.01 -10.89
C ILE A 166 0.17 -20.34 -10.68
N GLN A 167 -0.80 -20.67 -11.54
CA GLN A 167 -1.44 -21.99 -11.50
C GLN A 167 -0.49 -23.01 -12.12
N ASP A 168 -0.02 -22.75 -13.33
CA ASP A 168 0.75 -23.68 -14.14
C ASP A 168 1.69 -22.91 -15.08
N ASP A 169 2.86 -23.47 -15.41
CA ASP A 169 3.84 -22.89 -16.33
C ASP A 169 3.89 -23.73 -17.61
N GLU A 170 2.79 -23.68 -18.36
CA GLU A 170 2.64 -24.31 -19.67
C GLU A 170 3.14 -23.35 -20.78
N PRO A 171 4.42 -23.36 -21.21
CA PRO A 171 4.87 -22.42 -22.24
C PRO A 171 4.19 -22.67 -23.59
N GLY A 172 3.65 -21.61 -24.17
CA GLY A 172 3.14 -21.62 -25.54
C GLY A 172 4.26 -21.79 -26.59
N PRO A 173 3.96 -22.25 -27.83
CA PRO A 173 4.97 -22.61 -28.83
C PRO A 173 5.94 -21.49 -29.28
N ASN A 174 5.66 -20.24 -28.94
CA ASN A 174 6.50 -19.07 -29.27
C ASN A 174 6.95 -18.30 -28.01
N GLN A 175 6.82 -18.90 -26.82
CA GLN A 175 7.22 -18.30 -25.55
C GLN A 175 8.63 -18.75 -25.17
N PRO A 176 9.34 -17.97 -24.31
CA PRO A 176 10.60 -18.41 -23.71
C PRO A 176 10.46 -19.77 -23.01
N ASN A 177 11.52 -20.58 -23.06
CA ASN A 177 11.58 -21.85 -22.35
C ASN A 177 11.52 -21.59 -20.83
N PRO A 178 10.58 -22.15 -20.06
CA PRO A 178 10.49 -21.95 -18.61
C PRO A 178 11.72 -22.48 -17.87
N ASN A 179 12.41 -23.47 -18.46
CA ASN A 179 13.66 -24.01 -17.94
C ASN A 179 14.88 -23.12 -18.22
N ASP A 180 14.72 -21.92 -18.78
CA ASP A 180 15.80 -20.91 -18.85
C ASP A 180 15.95 -20.22 -17.48
N ILE A 181 16.45 -21.02 -16.53
CA ILE A 181 16.60 -20.65 -15.12
C ILE A 181 17.56 -19.49 -14.91
N GLU A 182 18.63 -19.40 -15.70
CA GLU A 182 19.58 -18.29 -15.60
C GLU A 182 18.94 -16.96 -16.04
N GLN A 183 18.02 -17.01 -17.02
CA GLN A 183 17.18 -15.85 -17.35
C GLN A 183 16.19 -15.50 -16.23
N ILE A 184 15.57 -16.49 -15.58
CA ILE A 184 14.69 -16.25 -14.42
C ILE A 184 15.47 -15.61 -13.27
N LYS A 185 16.61 -16.18 -12.87
CA LYS A 185 17.53 -15.64 -11.84
C LYS A 185 17.93 -14.20 -12.16
N THR A 186 18.37 -13.93 -13.39
CA THR A 186 18.79 -12.58 -13.81
C THR A 186 17.66 -11.55 -13.66
N LEU A 187 16.44 -11.90 -14.07
CA LEU A 187 15.29 -11.00 -13.99
C LEU A 187 14.82 -10.81 -12.54
N VAL A 188 14.79 -11.89 -11.75
CA VAL A 188 14.52 -11.85 -10.31
C VAL A 188 15.51 -10.92 -9.61
N HIS A 189 16.81 -11.10 -9.87
CA HIS A 189 17.87 -10.28 -9.29
C HIS A 189 17.73 -8.80 -9.62
N SER A 190 17.48 -8.42 -10.88
CA SER A 190 17.30 -7.00 -11.22
C SER A 190 16.02 -6.38 -10.64
N ILE A 191 15.00 -7.19 -10.35
CA ILE A 191 13.81 -6.72 -9.63
C ILE A 191 14.09 -6.59 -8.12
N THR A 192 14.93 -7.46 -7.53
CA THR A 192 15.21 -7.49 -6.08
C THR A 192 16.39 -6.63 -5.64
N GLU A 193 17.34 -6.27 -6.52
CA GLU A 193 18.60 -5.58 -6.17
C GLU A 193 18.35 -4.30 -5.35
N ASP A 194 17.54 -3.38 -5.88
CA ASP A 194 17.20 -2.08 -5.29
C ASP A 194 16.02 -2.17 -4.31
N LYS A 195 16.30 -2.84 -3.18
CA LYS A 195 15.36 -3.07 -2.06
C LYS A 195 14.08 -3.83 -2.46
N GLY A 196 14.09 -4.54 -3.58
CA GLY A 196 12.92 -5.26 -4.06
C GLY A 196 12.66 -6.57 -3.31
N ALA A 197 11.43 -7.07 -3.38
CA ALA A 197 11.06 -8.41 -2.90
C ALA A 197 10.10 -9.08 -3.89
N ILE A 198 10.19 -10.41 -4.04
CA ILE A 198 9.27 -11.20 -4.88
C ILE A 198 8.67 -12.35 -4.06
N ALA A 199 7.35 -12.49 -4.12
CA ALA A 199 6.63 -13.67 -3.65
C ALA A 199 6.03 -14.43 -4.83
N PHE A 200 6.47 -15.67 -5.02
CA PHE A 200 5.85 -16.64 -5.92
C PHE A 200 4.87 -17.48 -5.13
N MET A 201 3.61 -17.51 -5.55
CA MET A 201 2.60 -18.40 -4.99
C MET A 201 2.30 -19.47 -6.03
N VAL A 202 2.83 -20.66 -5.73
CA VAL A 202 2.88 -21.94 -6.46
C VAL A 202 1.59 -22.81 -6.40
N GLU A 203 0.97 -23.29 -7.50
CA GLU A 203 0.16 -24.53 -7.43
C GLU A 203 0.96 -25.73 -7.97
N ASP A 204 1.53 -25.62 -9.18
CA ASP A 204 2.37 -26.69 -9.73
C ASP A 204 3.62 -26.95 -8.87
N GLU A 205 3.69 -28.16 -8.33
CA GLU A 205 4.79 -28.60 -7.47
C GLU A 205 6.12 -28.69 -8.24
N THR A 206 6.12 -28.90 -9.56
CA THR A 206 7.38 -29.00 -10.33
C THR A 206 8.06 -27.64 -10.41
N LEU A 207 7.32 -26.62 -10.86
CA LEU A 207 7.76 -25.22 -10.90
C LEU A 207 8.10 -24.72 -9.50
N LYS A 208 7.29 -25.04 -8.49
CA LYS A 208 7.55 -24.67 -7.10
C LYS A 208 8.89 -25.20 -6.60
N ASN A 209 9.12 -26.52 -6.71
CA ASN A 209 10.39 -27.14 -6.29
C ASN A 209 11.59 -26.59 -7.10
N GLN A 210 11.39 -26.27 -8.38
CA GLN A 210 12.41 -25.65 -9.24
C GLN A 210 12.75 -24.24 -8.76
N LEU A 211 11.76 -23.37 -8.56
CA LEU A 211 11.94 -22.01 -8.03
C LEU A 211 12.55 -22.01 -6.62
N GLU A 212 12.12 -22.92 -5.74
CA GLU A 212 12.72 -23.09 -4.40
C GLU A 212 14.19 -23.48 -4.46
N THR A 213 14.56 -24.39 -5.37
CA THR A 213 15.95 -24.84 -5.54
C THR A 213 16.82 -23.74 -6.15
N ASP A 214 16.34 -23.12 -7.23
CA ASP A 214 17.13 -22.20 -8.04
C ASP A 214 17.22 -20.78 -7.47
N LEU A 215 16.24 -20.35 -6.68
CA LEU A 215 16.22 -19.04 -6.02
C LEU A 215 16.57 -19.11 -4.52
N ALA A 216 17.02 -20.26 -4.02
CA ALA A 216 17.40 -20.48 -2.61
C ALA A 216 18.43 -19.46 -2.07
N THR A 217 19.28 -18.89 -2.94
CA THR A 217 20.29 -17.89 -2.56
C THR A 217 19.79 -16.44 -2.64
N GLU A 218 18.64 -16.20 -3.29
CA GLU A 218 18.03 -14.88 -3.40
C GLU A 218 17.20 -14.57 -2.14
N GLY A 219 17.87 -14.08 -1.09
CA GLY A 219 17.27 -13.78 0.23
C GLY A 219 16.16 -12.71 0.27
N LYS A 220 15.66 -12.27 -0.88
CA LYS A 220 14.48 -11.39 -1.05
C LYS A 220 13.39 -12.05 -1.92
N VAL A 221 13.46 -13.36 -2.10
CA VAL A 221 12.44 -14.18 -2.75
C VAL A 221 11.80 -15.11 -1.73
N GLN A 222 10.49 -15.27 -1.80
CA GLN A 222 9.75 -16.29 -1.08
C GLN A 222 8.92 -17.09 -2.08
N ILE A 223 8.95 -18.41 -1.96
CA ILE A 223 8.04 -19.31 -2.64
C ILE A 223 7.04 -19.81 -1.60
N CYS A 224 5.77 -19.91 -1.97
CA CYS A 224 4.66 -20.31 -1.10
C CYS A 224 3.67 -21.19 -1.85
N ASP A 225 2.92 -22.02 -1.14
CA ASP A 225 1.70 -22.61 -1.67
C ASP A 225 0.61 -21.53 -1.84
N LEU A 226 -0.26 -21.66 -2.83
CA LEU A 226 -1.37 -20.71 -3.03
C LEU A 226 -2.46 -20.78 -1.95
N LYS A 227 -2.50 -21.82 -1.12
CA LYS A 227 -3.31 -21.81 0.12
C LYS A 227 -2.82 -20.74 1.12
N ASP A 228 -1.55 -20.34 1.03
CA ASP A 228 -0.84 -19.44 1.95
C ASP A 228 -0.65 -18.01 1.38
N ILE A 229 -1.39 -17.64 0.31
CA ILE A 229 -1.35 -16.31 -0.35
C ILE A 229 -1.25 -15.15 0.65
N SER A 230 -2.10 -15.13 1.69
CA SER A 230 -2.16 -14.01 2.64
C SER A 230 -0.84 -13.83 3.41
N ASN A 231 -0.17 -14.93 3.75
CA ASN A 231 1.12 -14.93 4.44
C ASN A 231 2.22 -14.49 3.46
N CYS A 232 2.20 -15.01 2.23
CA CYS A 232 3.18 -14.70 1.19
C CYS A 232 3.18 -13.21 0.80
N VAL A 233 1.99 -12.66 0.57
CA VAL A 233 1.77 -11.24 0.27
C VAL A 233 2.22 -10.36 1.44
N THR A 234 1.86 -10.73 2.67
CA THR A 234 2.29 -10.00 3.87
C THR A 234 3.81 -9.97 4.00
N TRP A 235 4.46 -11.13 3.87
CA TRP A 235 5.92 -11.24 3.90
C TRP A 235 6.59 -10.34 2.84
N ALA A 236 6.07 -10.31 1.61
CA ALA A 236 6.68 -9.55 0.51
C ALA A 236 6.56 -8.03 0.73
N LEU A 237 5.36 -7.55 1.09
CA LEU A 237 5.14 -6.13 1.37
C LEU A 237 5.87 -5.67 2.65
N GLU A 238 5.99 -6.50 3.68
CA GLU A 238 6.78 -6.16 4.87
C GLU A 238 8.29 -6.16 4.59
N THR A 239 8.78 -7.11 3.79
CA THR A 239 10.21 -7.24 3.49
C THR A 239 10.75 -6.04 2.71
N ALA A 240 10.05 -5.56 1.68
CA ALA A 240 10.47 -4.35 0.95
C ALA A 240 10.27 -3.03 1.73
N ARG A 241 9.45 -3.04 2.80
CA ARG A 241 9.29 -1.88 3.70
C ARG A 241 10.32 -1.82 4.81
N LYS A 242 11.02 -2.92 5.12
CA LYS A 242 12.13 -2.89 6.07
C LYS A 242 13.22 -1.96 5.52
N PRO A 243 13.72 -0.99 6.30
CA PRO A 243 14.88 -0.22 5.89
C PRO A 243 16.05 -1.19 5.70
N ALA A 244 16.83 -1.00 4.64
CA ALA A 244 18.07 -1.75 4.46
C ALA A 244 18.97 -1.51 5.68
N SER A 245 19.24 -2.57 6.44
CA SER A 245 20.24 -2.55 7.51
C SER A 245 21.60 -2.23 6.88
N GLN A 246 22.15 -1.08 7.25
CA GLN A 246 23.50 -0.65 6.89
C GLN A 246 24.55 -1.43 7.69
#